data_AF-A0A8H3U9L7-F1
#
_entry.id   AF-A0A8H3U9L7-F1
#
_cell.length_a   1.000
_cell.length_b   1.000
_cell.length_c   1.000
_cell.angle_alpha   90.00
_cell.angle_beta   90.00
_cell.angle_gamma   90.00
#
_symmetry.space_group_name_H-M   'P 1'
#
loop_
_entity.id
_entity.type
_entity.pdbx_description
1 polymer ?
#
loop_
_entity_poly.entity_id
_entity_poly.type
_entity_poly.pdbx_seq_one_letter_code
_entity_poly.pdbx_strand_id
1 'polypeptide(L)'
;MDFDRCDGTYDSTCDSKRQYTNITQILQGFGDTATLSYMQTYWKDYSGDDESFSEHEWGKHGTCISTLATSCYTSYQPTQEVVDFFDKTVSLFKSLPSYKWLSDAGIIPSTTATYTLSQIQSALQGQFGFPVTINCKNSEFNELWYHYEVQGSVQSGTFKAATPVGSGSTCPSSGIKYLPKGSSGGSTTTTTSATRTTTTAPTSTSTGSPSGKGYVIVISGGSQTGCIVSAGTWYTSGTCATITATTSDSGFTLSSSKGKCAIVSNALTCSSSVTTATVFTYTGGNIVYGSSKDFYADAVAAGSTQQTVYTTSKATTIQLTWQQQ
;
A
#
# COMPACT_ATOMS: atom_id res chain seq x y z
N MET A 1 14.70 5.98 -3.97
CA MET A 1 15.66 6.79 -4.76
C MET A 1 16.58 5.78 -5.37
N ASP A 2 16.65 5.80 -6.70
CA ASP A 2 17.24 4.71 -7.45
C ASP A 2 18.47 5.25 -8.17
N PHE A 3 19.51 4.43 -8.28
CA PHE A 3 20.77 4.80 -8.91
C PHE A 3 20.99 3.95 -10.15
N ASP A 4 20.78 4.59 -11.30
CA ASP A 4 20.88 3.94 -12.60
C ASP A 4 22.20 4.28 -13.27
N ARG A 5 22.65 3.38 -14.14
CA ARG A 5 23.75 3.64 -15.06
C ARG A 5 23.29 4.60 -16.17
N CYS A 6 24.24 5.27 -16.80
CA CYS A 6 23.94 6.22 -17.89
C CYS A 6 23.25 5.60 -19.11
N ASP A 7 23.28 4.26 -19.26
CA ASP A 7 22.57 3.54 -20.32
C ASP A 7 21.13 3.13 -19.93
N GLY A 8 20.70 3.43 -18.69
CA GLY A 8 19.39 3.10 -18.16
C GLY A 8 19.24 1.69 -17.59
N THR A 9 20.33 0.92 -17.51
CA THR A 9 20.37 -0.28 -16.66
C THR A 9 20.65 0.11 -15.22
N TYR A 10 20.37 -0.76 -14.25
CA TYR A 10 20.60 -0.47 -12.83
C TYR A 10 21.26 -1.66 -12.11
N ASP A 11 22.04 -1.34 -11.09
CA ASP A 11 22.58 -2.31 -10.15
C ASP A 11 21.67 -2.41 -8.93
N SER A 12 21.68 -3.55 -8.23
CA SER A 12 20.86 -3.76 -7.04
C SER A 12 21.61 -4.56 -6.00
N THR A 13 21.38 -4.25 -4.71
CA THR A 13 21.93 -5.03 -3.58
C THR A 13 23.47 -5.04 -3.61
N CYS A 14 24.07 -3.86 -3.80
CA CYS A 14 25.50 -3.74 -4.11
C CYS A 14 26.44 -3.97 -2.92
N ASP A 15 25.92 -3.88 -1.68
CA ASP A 15 26.71 -4.12 -0.47
C ASP A 15 25.85 -4.75 0.64
N SER A 16 25.97 -6.06 0.82
CA SER A 16 25.23 -6.80 1.85
C SER A 16 25.66 -6.48 3.28
N LYS A 17 26.86 -5.92 3.49
CA LYS A 17 27.34 -5.56 4.84
C LYS A 17 26.72 -4.26 5.35
N ARG A 18 26.20 -3.44 4.44
CA ARG A 18 25.47 -2.22 4.75
C ARG A 18 23.96 -2.41 4.62
N GLN A 19 23.46 -3.64 4.63
CA GLN A 19 22.02 -3.88 4.74
C GLN A 19 21.60 -3.86 6.20
N TYR A 20 20.65 -3.00 6.53
CA TYR A 20 20.17 -2.78 7.88
C TYR A 20 18.70 -3.15 7.97
N THR A 21 18.29 -3.61 9.14
CA THR A 21 16.91 -4.03 9.45
C THR A 21 16.32 -3.20 10.60
N ASN A 22 16.74 -1.94 10.68
CA ASN A 22 16.47 -1.02 11.78
C ASN A 22 16.65 0.45 11.36
N ILE A 23 16.19 0.79 10.16
CA ILE A 23 16.24 2.13 9.55
C ILE A 23 15.58 3.17 10.45
N THR A 24 14.40 2.89 11.01
CA THR A 24 13.73 3.81 11.95
C THR A 24 14.62 4.11 13.15
N GLN A 25 15.26 3.10 13.74
CA GLN A 25 16.15 3.31 14.89
C GLN A 25 17.43 4.06 14.52
N ILE A 26 17.95 3.87 13.30
CA ILE A 26 19.10 4.63 12.78
C ILE A 26 18.76 6.11 12.71
N LEU A 27 17.64 6.48 12.06
CA LEU A 27 17.20 7.87 11.96
C LEU A 27 16.97 8.50 13.35
N GLN A 28 16.35 7.76 14.28
CA GLN A 28 16.17 8.20 15.67
C GLN A 28 17.50 8.39 16.40
N GLY A 29 18.45 7.48 16.21
CA GLY A 29 19.77 7.53 16.84
C GLY A 29 20.59 8.76 16.45
N PHE A 30 20.41 9.25 15.21
CA PHE A 30 20.99 10.50 14.73
C PHE A 30 20.16 11.74 15.08
N GLY A 31 19.00 11.58 15.72
CA GLY A 31 18.10 12.66 16.08
C GLY A 31 17.31 13.25 14.91
N ASP A 32 17.30 12.58 13.74
CA ASP A 32 16.63 13.02 12.52
C ASP A 32 15.12 12.70 12.53
N THR A 33 14.46 13.28 13.54
CA THR A 33 13.03 13.13 13.79
C THR A 33 12.16 13.79 12.71
N ALA A 34 12.69 14.80 12.02
CA ALA A 34 11.95 15.55 11.01
C ALA A 34 11.76 14.73 9.73
N THR A 35 12.82 14.08 9.25
CA THR A 35 12.75 13.18 8.09
C THR A 35 11.94 11.94 8.42
N LEU A 36 12.14 11.33 9.59
CA LEU A 36 11.33 10.19 10.03
C LEU A 36 9.83 10.53 10.07
N SER A 37 9.44 11.66 10.67
CA SER A 37 8.03 12.09 10.72
C SER A 37 7.46 12.35 9.33
N TYR A 38 8.26 12.90 8.42
CA TYR A 38 7.84 13.10 7.04
C TYR A 38 7.64 11.77 6.31
N MET A 39 8.55 10.81 6.48
CA MET A 39 8.46 9.47 5.92
C MET A 39 7.20 8.73 6.40
N GLN A 40 6.88 8.82 7.69
CA GLN A 40 5.65 8.23 8.27
C GLN A 40 4.34 8.71 7.62
N THR A 41 4.38 9.84 6.90
CA THR A 41 3.24 10.39 6.17
C THR A 41 3.33 10.16 4.65
N TYR A 42 4.50 10.33 4.05
CA TYR A 42 4.67 10.41 2.60
C TYR A 42 5.49 9.26 1.98
N TRP A 43 6.22 8.50 2.78
CA TRP A 43 7.00 7.33 2.38
C TRP A 43 6.36 6.08 2.98
N LYS A 44 5.23 5.68 2.40
CA LYS A 44 4.41 4.60 2.94
C LYS A 44 4.62 3.33 2.14
N ASP A 45 4.72 2.22 2.84
CA ASP A 45 4.38 0.95 2.24
C ASP A 45 2.87 0.91 2.03
N TYR A 46 2.45 0.57 0.81
CA TYR A 46 1.01 0.46 0.50
C TYR A 46 0.37 -0.72 1.23
N SER A 47 1.17 -1.67 1.73
CA SER A 47 0.75 -2.83 2.54
C SER A 47 0.89 -2.61 4.05
N GLY A 48 1.40 -1.45 4.48
CA GLY A 48 1.43 -1.00 5.86
C GLY A 48 2.70 -1.29 6.67
N ASP A 49 3.73 -1.90 6.08
CA ASP A 49 5.04 -2.12 6.72
C ASP A 49 6.11 -1.16 6.18
N ASP A 50 6.09 0.08 6.68
CA ASP A 50 7.01 1.14 6.24
C ASP A 50 8.48 0.84 6.58
N GLU A 51 8.74 0.08 7.65
CA GLU A 51 10.10 -0.26 8.06
C GLU A 51 10.70 -1.22 7.05
N SER A 52 10.05 -2.36 6.80
CA SER A 52 10.50 -3.32 5.78
C SER A 52 10.64 -2.68 4.40
N PHE A 53 9.76 -1.73 4.06
CA PHE A 53 9.89 -0.95 2.83
C PHE A 53 11.13 -0.06 2.83
N SER A 54 11.39 0.67 3.91
CA SER A 54 12.59 1.50 4.03
C SER A 54 13.88 0.64 4.00
N GLU A 55 13.87 -0.53 4.64
CA GLU A 55 14.95 -1.52 4.56
C GLU A 55 15.19 -1.99 3.13
N HIS A 56 14.12 -2.28 2.38
CA HIS A 56 14.19 -2.65 0.97
C HIS A 56 14.83 -1.53 0.13
N GLU A 57 14.32 -0.32 0.26
CA GLU A 57 14.78 0.85 -0.50
C GLU A 57 16.27 1.14 -0.24
N TRP A 58 16.68 1.12 1.03
CA TRP A 58 18.08 1.28 1.39
C TRP A 58 18.93 0.09 0.90
N GLY A 59 18.54 -1.13 1.24
CA GLY A 59 19.34 -2.32 1.00
C GLY A 59 19.53 -2.64 -0.48
N LYS A 60 18.51 -2.38 -1.30
CA LYS A 60 18.51 -2.63 -2.74
C LYS A 60 19.09 -1.47 -3.55
N HIS A 61 18.74 -0.23 -3.22
CA HIS A 61 19.10 0.95 -4.02
C HIS A 61 20.14 1.83 -3.33
N GLY A 62 19.94 2.20 -2.06
CA GLY A 62 20.86 3.04 -1.30
C GLY A 62 22.29 2.49 -1.23
N THR A 63 22.45 1.17 -1.08
CA THR A 63 23.76 0.51 -1.05
C THR A 63 24.54 0.65 -2.37
N CYS A 64 23.88 0.91 -3.49
CA CYS A 64 24.49 1.05 -4.82
C CYS A 64 24.98 2.47 -5.13
N ILE A 65 24.66 3.46 -4.30
CA ILE A 65 25.14 4.82 -4.49
C ILE A 65 26.58 4.91 -4.00
N SER A 66 27.53 4.96 -4.94
CA SER A 66 28.96 4.95 -4.64
C SER A 66 29.43 6.09 -3.75
N THR A 67 28.81 7.27 -3.88
CA THR A 67 29.16 8.44 -3.05
C THR A 67 28.66 8.37 -1.61
N LEU A 68 27.79 7.39 -1.29
CA LEU A 68 27.37 7.05 0.08
C LEU A 68 28.27 5.96 0.71
N ALA A 69 29.34 5.53 0.04
CA ALA A 69 30.30 4.60 0.66
C ALA A 69 30.93 5.22 1.91
N THR A 70 31.15 4.41 2.95
CA THR A 70 31.67 4.90 4.25
C THR A 70 33.06 5.53 4.15
N SER A 71 33.86 5.13 3.16
CA SER A 71 35.17 5.71 2.85
C SER A 71 35.10 7.15 2.31
N CYS A 72 33.92 7.61 1.87
CA CYS A 72 33.70 8.99 1.44
C CYS A 72 33.52 9.97 2.61
N TYR A 73 33.48 9.48 3.85
CA TYR A 73 33.28 10.28 5.06
C TYR A 73 34.59 10.45 5.84
N THR A 74 34.97 11.70 6.14
CA THR A 74 36.21 12.01 6.89
C THR A 74 36.11 11.65 8.38
N SER A 75 34.93 11.71 8.97
CA SER A 75 34.68 11.38 10.39
C SER A 75 33.42 10.56 10.54
N TYR A 76 33.35 9.49 9.75
CA TYR A 76 32.21 8.60 9.64
C TYR A 76 31.68 8.16 11.00
N GLN A 77 30.38 8.38 11.21
CA GLN A 77 29.63 7.70 12.27
C GLN A 77 28.93 6.48 11.66
N PRO A 78 28.94 5.31 12.32
CA PRO A 78 28.24 4.14 11.81
C PRO A 78 26.80 4.45 11.40
N THR A 79 26.40 4.04 10.20
CA THR A 79 25.07 4.22 9.59
C THR A 79 24.70 5.65 9.18
N GLN A 80 25.65 6.60 9.22
CA GLN A 80 25.44 7.98 8.80
C GLN A 80 24.93 8.09 7.36
N GLU A 81 25.41 7.24 6.47
CA GLU A 81 25.05 7.21 5.06
C GLU A 81 23.58 6.86 4.79
N VAL A 82 22.95 6.15 5.73
CA VAL A 82 21.53 5.81 5.69
C VAL A 82 20.70 7.08 5.92
N VAL A 83 21.09 7.87 6.92
CA VAL A 83 20.42 9.14 7.24
C VAL A 83 20.52 10.08 6.04
N ASP A 84 21.72 10.25 5.49
CA ASP A 84 21.95 11.10 4.32
C ASP A 84 21.11 10.68 3.09
N PHE A 85 20.91 9.38 2.89
CA PHE A 85 20.07 8.84 1.81
C PHE A 85 18.60 9.25 1.97
N PHE A 86 18.03 9.03 3.15
CA PHE A 86 16.62 9.35 3.40
C PHE A 86 16.39 10.86 3.45
N ASP A 87 17.29 11.63 4.06
CA ASP A 87 17.27 13.09 4.04
C ASP A 87 17.26 13.64 2.62
N LYS A 88 18.18 13.17 1.77
CA LYS A 88 18.25 13.62 0.39
C LYS A 88 17.00 13.25 -0.38
N THR A 89 16.50 12.03 -0.19
CA THR A 89 15.31 11.58 -0.92
C THR A 89 14.07 12.38 -0.50
N VAL A 90 13.88 12.62 0.80
CA VAL A 90 12.79 13.48 1.31
C VAL A 90 12.94 14.91 0.79
N SER A 91 14.15 15.47 0.78
CA SER A 91 14.42 16.81 0.24
C SER A 91 14.05 16.91 -1.25
N LEU A 92 14.42 15.93 -2.07
CA LEU A 92 14.08 15.91 -3.49
C LEU A 92 12.56 15.75 -3.69
N PHE A 93 11.94 14.82 -2.97
CA PHE A 93 10.50 14.60 -3.06
C PHE A 93 9.68 15.87 -2.74
N LYS A 94 10.08 16.62 -1.69
CA LYS A 94 9.47 17.92 -1.35
C LYS A 94 9.54 18.94 -2.49
N SER A 95 10.58 18.88 -3.32
CA SER A 95 10.76 19.77 -4.49
C SER A 95 9.95 19.35 -5.72
N LEU A 96 9.30 18.19 -5.68
CA LEU A 96 8.57 17.58 -6.80
C LEU A 96 7.06 17.44 -6.49
N PRO A 97 6.31 18.54 -6.27
CA PRO A 97 4.89 18.50 -5.90
C PRO A 97 3.99 18.11 -7.09
N SER A 98 4.13 16.86 -7.54
CA SER A 98 3.52 16.32 -8.77
C SER A 98 2.01 16.51 -8.83
N TYR A 99 1.32 16.28 -7.69
CA TYR A 99 -0.12 16.53 -7.60
C TYR A 99 -0.48 17.99 -7.91
N LYS A 100 0.28 18.95 -7.37
CA LYS A 100 0.04 20.37 -7.60
C LYS A 100 0.23 20.71 -9.08
N TRP A 101 1.32 20.25 -9.69
CA TRP A 101 1.60 20.49 -11.11
C TRP A 101 0.51 19.93 -12.02
N LEU A 102 0.04 18.71 -11.74
CA LEU A 102 -1.08 18.11 -12.48
C LEU A 102 -2.38 18.88 -12.25
N SER A 103 -2.69 19.23 -11.00
CA SER A 103 -3.90 19.97 -10.62
C SER A 103 -3.95 21.37 -11.25
N ASP A 104 -2.83 22.10 -11.28
CA ASP A 104 -2.72 23.41 -11.93
C ASP A 104 -2.97 23.33 -13.45
N ALA A 105 -2.72 22.17 -14.06
CA ALA A 105 -3.03 21.86 -15.46
C ALA A 105 -4.44 21.26 -15.68
N GLY A 106 -5.28 21.19 -14.63
CA GLY A 106 -6.62 20.61 -14.68
C GLY A 106 -6.65 19.08 -14.68
N ILE A 107 -5.52 18.41 -14.42
CA ILE A 107 -5.39 16.95 -14.32
C ILE A 107 -5.54 16.56 -12.84
N ILE A 108 -6.79 16.31 -12.43
CA ILE A 108 -7.11 15.94 -11.05
C ILE A 108 -7.67 14.51 -10.97
N PRO A 109 -7.60 13.86 -9.81
CA PRO A 109 -8.21 12.56 -9.64
C PRO A 109 -9.72 12.58 -9.93
N SER A 110 -10.20 11.61 -10.73
CA SER A 110 -11.59 11.50 -11.15
C SER A 110 -11.96 10.04 -11.43
N THR A 111 -13.21 9.67 -11.14
CA THR A 111 -13.75 8.34 -11.45
C THR A 111 -14.29 8.23 -12.89
N THR A 112 -14.43 9.36 -13.59
CA THR A 112 -15.03 9.42 -14.93
C THR A 112 -14.11 10.03 -15.98
N ALA A 113 -13.26 10.99 -15.58
CA ALA A 113 -12.32 11.61 -16.51
C ALA A 113 -11.16 10.65 -16.80
N THR A 114 -10.67 10.73 -18.04
CA THR A 114 -9.43 10.09 -18.45
C THR A 114 -8.55 11.11 -19.15
N TYR A 115 -7.25 10.85 -19.18
CA TYR A 115 -6.25 11.76 -19.70
C TYR A 115 -5.43 11.08 -20.80
N THR A 116 -4.78 11.89 -21.63
CA THR A 116 -3.77 11.42 -22.57
C THR A 116 -2.37 11.48 -21.95
N LEU A 117 -1.48 10.61 -22.40
CA LEU A 117 -0.08 10.62 -21.97
C LEU A 117 0.56 11.98 -22.24
N SER A 118 0.24 12.59 -23.40
CA SER A 118 0.77 13.91 -23.78
C SER A 118 0.32 15.03 -22.83
N GLN A 119 -0.94 15.02 -22.34
CA GLN A 119 -1.41 15.99 -21.36
C GLN A 119 -0.64 15.88 -20.04
N ILE A 120 -0.51 14.66 -19.51
CA ILE A 120 0.22 14.41 -18.27
C ILE A 120 1.70 14.80 -18.43
N GLN A 121 2.32 14.37 -19.54
CA GLN A 121 3.72 14.68 -19.83
C GLN A 121 3.97 16.18 -19.92
N SER A 122 3.09 16.92 -20.60
CA SER A 122 3.24 18.38 -20.77
C SER A 122 3.10 19.13 -19.44
N ALA A 123 2.17 18.70 -18.57
CA ALA A 123 2.00 19.30 -17.25
C ALA A 123 3.23 19.11 -16.35
N LEU A 124 3.79 17.90 -16.32
CA LEU A 124 4.95 17.58 -15.50
C LEU A 124 6.23 18.18 -16.08
N GLN A 125 6.48 18.01 -17.39
CA GLN A 125 7.66 18.55 -18.05
C GLN A 125 7.69 20.08 -18.04
N GLY A 126 6.52 20.74 -18.16
CA GLY A 126 6.44 22.19 -18.10
C GLY A 126 6.91 22.78 -16.76
N GLN A 127 6.85 22.00 -15.68
CA GLN A 127 7.29 22.41 -14.35
C GLN A 127 8.69 21.88 -14.00
N PHE A 128 8.98 20.63 -14.37
CA PHE A 128 10.25 19.98 -14.11
C PHE A 128 11.38 20.42 -15.07
N GLY A 129 11.03 20.88 -16.27
CA GLY A 129 11.96 21.29 -17.33
C GLY A 129 12.44 20.14 -18.23
N PHE A 130 12.25 18.89 -17.81
CA PHE A 130 12.65 17.68 -18.54
C PHE A 130 11.50 16.67 -18.64
N PRO A 131 11.55 15.72 -19.58
CA PRO A 131 10.59 14.63 -19.62
C PRO A 131 10.61 13.81 -18.32
N VAL A 132 9.48 13.20 -17.99
CA VAL A 132 9.26 12.43 -16.75
C VAL A 132 8.76 11.06 -17.18
N THR A 133 9.34 9.98 -16.68
CA THR A 133 8.81 8.65 -17.01
C THR A 133 7.50 8.45 -16.27
N ILE A 134 6.43 8.20 -17.02
CA ILE A 134 5.07 8.04 -16.49
C ILE A 134 4.67 6.58 -16.64
N ASN A 135 4.38 5.89 -15.54
CA ASN A 135 4.05 4.48 -15.56
C ASN A 135 2.62 4.22 -15.12
N CYS A 136 1.96 3.29 -15.83
CA CYS A 136 0.60 2.88 -15.57
C CYS A 136 0.53 1.40 -15.21
N LYS A 137 -0.47 1.07 -14.40
CA LYS A 137 -0.92 -0.29 -14.13
C LYS A 137 -2.36 -0.41 -14.58
N ASN A 138 -2.69 -1.28 -15.54
CA ASN A 138 -4.05 -1.44 -16.07
C ASN A 138 -4.69 -0.12 -16.56
N SER A 139 -3.92 0.66 -17.32
CA SER A 139 -4.28 2.00 -17.81
C SER A 139 -4.59 3.01 -16.69
N GLU A 140 -4.17 2.74 -15.46
CA GLU A 140 -4.28 3.65 -14.33
C GLU A 140 -2.91 4.18 -13.97
N PHE A 141 -2.84 5.50 -13.80
CA PHE A 141 -1.64 6.22 -13.41
C PHE A 141 -1.10 5.70 -12.08
N ASN A 142 0.14 5.21 -12.07
CA ASN A 142 0.72 4.45 -10.97
C ASN A 142 2.01 5.08 -10.41
N GLU A 143 2.99 5.39 -11.27
CA GLU A 143 4.30 5.91 -10.83
C GLU A 143 4.80 7.04 -11.73
N LEU A 144 5.67 7.88 -11.15
CA LEU A 144 6.40 8.94 -11.83
C LEU A 144 7.88 8.84 -11.48
N TRP A 145 8.76 8.83 -12.49
CA TRP A 145 10.21 8.83 -12.27
C TRP A 145 10.84 10.11 -12.82
N TYR A 146 11.41 10.90 -11.91
CA TYR A 146 12.13 12.14 -12.20
C TYR A 146 13.63 11.84 -12.22
N HIS A 147 14.27 12.15 -13.34
CA HIS A 147 15.67 11.79 -13.56
C HIS A 147 16.60 12.97 -13.28
N TYR A 148 17.73 12.67 -12.66
CA TYR A 148 18.74 13.66 -12.32
C TYR A 148 20.14 13.13 -12.62
N GLU A 149 21.02 14.02 -13.06
CA GLU A 149 22.46 13.86 -12.94
C GLU A 149 22.93 14.58 -11.68
N VAL A 150 23.89 13.98 -10.96
CA VAL A 150 24.41 14.55 -9.71
C VAL A 150 25.80 15.13 -9.97
N GLN A 151 25.94 16.45 -9.79
CA GLN A 151 27.24 17.10 -9.76
C GLN A 151 27.76 17.12 -8.32
N GLY A 152 28.74 16.27 -8.02
CA GLY A 152 29.28 16.06 -6.67
C GLY A 152 28.74 14.78 -6.05
N SER A 153 28.55 14.78 -4.73
CA SER A 153 28.05 13.61 -3.99
C SER A 153 26.53 13.68 -3.77
N VAL A 154 25.90 12.57 -3.42
CA VAL A 154 24.44 12.59 -3.10
C VAL A 154 24.15 13.46 -1.88
N GLN A 155 25.02 13.47 -0.88
CA GLN A 155 24.84 14.21 0.37
C GLN A 155 24.75 15.72 0.13
N SER A 156 25.72 16.31 -0.59
CA SER A 156 25.89 17.76 -0.70
C SER A 156 25.94 18.29 -2.14
N GLY A 157 25.96 17.40 -3.13
CA GLY A 157 26.02 17.75 -4.54
C GLY A 157 24.74 18.38 -5.07
N THR A 158 24.84 18.88 -6.30
CA THR A 158 23.74 19.52 -7.02
C THR A 158 23.05 18.50 -7.92
N PHE A 159 21.76 18.28 -7.70
CA PHE A 159 20.91 17.44 -8.54
C PHE A 159 20.42 18.27 -9.72
N LYS A 160 20.83 17.92 -10.94
CA LYS A 160 20.42 18.57 -12.18
C LYS A 160 19.41 17.69 -12.90
N ALA A 161 18.22 18.21 -13.15
CA ALA A 161 17.21 17.49 -13.92
C ALA A 161 17.78 17.06 -15.28
N ALA A 162 17.43 15.85 -15.71
CA ALA A 162 17.99 15.23 -16.90
C ALA A 162 16.92 14.50 -17.71
N THR A 163 17.24 14.22 -18.97
CA THR A 163 16.39 13.39 -19.83
C THR A 163 16.38 11.95 -19.30
N PRO A 164 15.21 11.29 -19.21
CA PRO A 164 15.12 9.90 -18.81
C PRO A 164 15.96 8.96 -19.68
N VAL A 165 16.51 7.93 -19.06
CA VAL A 165 17.20 6.81 -19.71
C VAL A 165 16.45 5.51 -19.39
N GLY A 166 16.74 4.43 -20.12
CA GLY A 166 16.13 3.13 -19.89
C GLY A 166 14.74 2.98 -20.49
N SER A 167 13.84 2.31 -19.78
CA SER A 167 12.50 2.00 -20.30
C SER A 167 11.61 3.25 -20.35
N GLY A 168 10.90 3.43 -21.46
CA GLY A 168 9.92 4.49 -21.62
C GLY A 168 8.63 4.27 -20.80
N SER A 169 7.66 5.17 -21.01
CA SER A 169 6.35 5.09 -20.35
C SER A 169 5.64 3.76 -20.60
N THR A 170 5.06 3.17 -19.55
CA THR A 170 4.16 2.01 -19.66
C THR A 170 2.69 2.38 -19.89
N CYS A 171 2.37 3.67 -19.97
CA CYS A 171 1.00 4.15 -20.15
C CYS A 171 0.55 4.11 -21.62
N PRO A 172 -0.74 3.88 -21.88
CA PRO A 172 -1.31 4.08 -23.22
C PRO A 172 -1.29 5.55 -23.62
N SER A 173 -1.36 5.84 -24.92
CA SER A 173 -1.39 7.22 -25.43
C SER A 173 -2.62 8.02 -24.96
N SER A 174 -3.74 7.35 -24.69
CA SER A 174 -5.00 7.94 -24.23
C SER A 174 -5.76 7.01 -23.30
N GLY A 175 -6.76 7.55 -22.58
CA GLY A 175 -7.63 6.77 -21.70
C GLY A 175 -6.99 6.42 -20.35
N ILE A 176 -5.97 7.18 -19.95
CA ILE A 176 -5.31 6.99 -18.65
C ILE A 176 -6.26 7.42 -17.54
N LYS A 177 -6.56 6.51 -16.63
CA LYS A 177 -7.33 6.78 -15.41
C LYS A 177 -6.41 7.39 -14.36
N TYR A 178 -6.84 8.46 -13.72
CA TYR A 178 -6.23 8.97 -12.49
C TYR A 178 -7.30 8.96 -11.41
N LEU A 179 -7.38 7.88 -10.63
CA LEU A 179 -8.48 7.68 -9.70
C LEU A 179 -8.25 8.41 -8.37
N PRO A 180 -9.31 8.90 -7.71
CA PRO A 180 -9.20 9.40 -6.34
C PRO A 180 -8.67 8.30 -5.42
N LYS A 181 -7.80 8.68 -4.47
CA LYS A 181 -7.34 7.75 -3.43
C LYS A 181 -8.56 7.18 -2.69
N GLY A 182 -8.62 5.86 -2.56
CA GLY A 182 -9.75 5.14 -1.96
C GLY A 182 -10.92 4.85 -2.91
N SER A 183 -10.84 5.25 -4.20
CA SER A 183 -11.84 4.96 -5.23
C SER A 183 -11.28 3.97 -6.25
N SER A 184 -11.18 2.68 -5.92
CA SER A 184 -10.94 1.66 -6.94
C SER A 184 -12.23 1.41 -7.72
N GLY A 185 -12.27 1.82 -8.99
CA GLY A 185 -13.46 1.85 -9.83
C GLY A 185 -14.00 0.48 -10.23
N GLY A 186 -15.32 0.32 -10.09
CA GLY A 186 -16.12 -0.77 -10.64
C GLY A 186 -17.61 -0.41 -10.74
N SER A 187 -18.01 0.03 -11.94
CA SER A 187 -19.37 0.11 -12.51
C SER A 187 -20.34 1.24 -12.11
N THR A 188 -20.52 2.11 -13.10
CA THR A 188 -21.45 3.22 -13.29
C THR A 188 -22.92 2.86 -13.04
N THR A 189 -23.67 3.72 -12.33
CA THR A 189 -25.06 4.07 -12.71
C THR A 189 -25.37 5.51 -12.26
N THR A 190 -25.25 6.41 -13.24
CA THR A 190 -26.15 7.52 -13.56
C THR A 190 -26.53 8.54 -12.47
N THR A 191 -25.87 9.70 -12.55
CA THR A 191 -26.37 11.09 -12.43
C THR A 191 -27.79 11.35 -11.87
N THR A 192 -27.87 12.20 -10.86
CA THR A 192 -28.59 13.49 -10.95
C THR A 192 -28.16 14.48 -9.87
N SER A 193 -28.10 15.75 -10.29
CA SER A 193 -27.60 16.95 -9.61
C SER A 193 -28.20 17.26 -8.24
N ALA A 194 -27.42 17.90 -7.34
CA ALA A 194 -27.57 19.31 -6.98
C ALA A 194 -26.91 19.67 -5.62
N THR A 195 -26.12 20.74 -5.67
CA THR A 195 -25.90 21.75 -4.62
C THR A 195 -25.20 21.37 -3.31
N ARG A 196 -23.91 21.70 -3.32
CA ARG A 196 -23.04 22.13 -2.21
C ARG A 196 -23.78 22.73 -1.01
N THR A 197 -23.71 22.06 0.15
CA THR A 197 -23.57 22.75 1.44
C THR A 197 -22.60 21.97 2.33
N THR A 198 -21.77 22.74 3.03
CA THR A 198 -20.65 22.33 3.87
C THR A 198 -21.06 21.53 5.12
N THR A 199 -20.04 20.87 5.67
CA THR A 199 -19.81 20.45 7.07
C THR A 199 -20.30 19.10 7.58
N THR A 200 -19.33 18.46 8.26
CA THR A 200 -19.34 17.34 9.22
C THR A 200 -19.45 15.91 8.68
N ALA A 201 -18.36 15.17 8.92
CA ALA A 201 -18.19 13.75 8.69
C ALA A 201 -19.28 12.90 9.39
N PRO A 202 -19.65 11.76 8.79
CA PRO A 202 -20.11 10.63 9.58
C PRO A 202 -19.38 9.34 9.20
N THR A 203 -18.90 8.67 10.23
CA THR A 203 -18.72 7.21 10.32
C THR A 203 -19.95 6.50 9.74
N SER A 204 -19.81 5.74 8.66
CA SER A 204 -20.91 4.93 8.12
C SER A 204 -20.77 3.47 8.54
N THR A 205 -21.49 3.09 9.59
CA THR A 205 -21.78 1.70 9.94
C THR A 205 -22.89 1.21 9.01
N SER A 206 -22.56 0.39 7.99
CA SER A 206 -23.60 -0.24 7.16
C SER A 206 -24.22 -1.42 7.92
N THR A 207 -25.52 -1.33 8.20
CA THR A 207 -26.33 -2.30 8.97
C THR A 207 -26.96 -3.43 8.12
N GLY A 208 -26.55 -3.59 6.86
CA GLY A 208 -27.03 -4.64 5.97
C GLY A 208 -26.31 -5.98 6.19
N SER A 209 -27.02 -7.10 6.01
CA SER A 209 -26.41 -8.44 6.04
C SER A 209 -25.36 -8.58 4.91
N PRO A 210 -24.19 -9.21 5.16
CA PRO A 210 -23.15 -9.44 4.16
C PRO A 210 -23.70 -10.12 2.91
N SER A 211 -23.39 -9.56 1.74
CA SER A 211 -23.80 -10.11 0.44
C SER A 211 -22.81 -9.72 -0.66
N GLY A 212 -22.67 -10.53 -1.71
CA GLY A 212 -21.75 -10.25 -2.80
C GLY A 212 -20.28 -10.40 -2.39
N LYS A 213 -19.37 -9.73 -3.10
CA LYS A 213 -17.93 -9.82 -2.84
C LYS A 213 -17.50 -8.81 -1.77
N GLY A 214 -16.55 -9.20 -0.94
CA GLY A 214 -16.03 -8.36 0.13
C GLY A 214 -14.86 -9.02 0.84
N TYR A 215 -14.52 -8.47 1.99
CA TYR A 215 -13.42 -8.91 2.83
C TYR A 215 -13.97 -9.21 4.22
N VAL A 216 -13.46 -10.29 4.83
CA VAL A 216 -13.71 -10.57 6.25
C VAL A 216 -12.56 -9.97 7.03
N ILE A 217 -12.84 -8.89 7.75
CA ILE A 217 -11.87 -8.12 8.52
C ILE A 217 -11.80 -8.69 9.94
N VAL A 218 -10.59 -8.78 10.48
CA VAL A 218 -10.37 -9.26 11.84
C VAL A 218 -10.18 -8.06 12.76
N ILE A 219 -10.95 -8.01 13.83
CA ILE A 219 -10.83 -7.03 14.91
C ILE A 219 -10.23 -7.73 16.13
N SER A 220 -9.13 -7.20 16.67
CA SER A 220 -8.52 -7.67 17.92
C SER A 220 -8.22 -6.47 18.82
N GLY A 221 -8.53 -6.58 20.10
CA GLY A 221 -8.35 -5.46 21.05
C GLY A 221 -9.15 -4.20 20.69
N GLY A 222 -10.25 -4.34 19.93
CA GLY A 222 -11.08 -3.22 19.46
C GLY A 222 -10.55 -2.48 18.23
N SER A 223 -9.42 -2.89 17.67
CA SER A 223 -8.85 -2.32 16.44
C SER A 223 -8.86 -3.34 15.31
N GLN A 224 -8.91 -2.85 14.07
CA GLN A 224 -8.72 -3.71 12.91
C GLN A 224 -7.28 -4.21 12.86
N THR A 225 -7.12 -5.52 12.83
CA THR A 225 -5.84 -6.21 12.88
C THR A 225 -5.84 -7.27 11.80
N GLY A 226 -5.73 -6.89 10.52
CA GLY A 226 -5.70 -7.84 9.40
C GLY A 226 -7.06 -8.41 9.00
N CYS A 227 -7.03 -9.55 8.30
CA CYS A 227 -8.21 -10.11 7.63
C CYS A 227 -8.07 -11.61 7.36
N ILE A 228 -9.16 -12.24 6.92
CA ILE A 228 -9.16 -13.63 6.50
C ILE A 228 -8.59 -13.76 5.08
N VAL A 229 -7.70 -14.73 4.89
CA VAL A 229 -7.12 -15.08 3.59
C VAL A 229 -7.78 -16.34 3.00
N SER A 230 -7.36 -16.73 1.80
CA SER A 230 -8.14 -17.62 0.93
C SER A 230 -8.39 -19.01 1.55
N ALA A 231 -7.59 -19.42 2.53
CA ALA A 231 -7.75 -20.69 3.23
C ALA A 231 -8.68 -20.63 4.47
N GLY A 232 -9.17 -19.46 4.86
CA GLY A 232 -9.95 -19.27 6.10
C GLY A 232 -9.13 -18.89 7.33
N THR A 233 -7.83 -18.67 7.16
CA THR A 233 -6.88 -18.25 8.21
C THR A 233 -6.79 -16.72 8.31
N TRP A 234 -6.40 -16.23 9.48
CA TRP A 234 -6.15 -14.82 9.75
C TRP A 234 -4.71 -14.44 9.39
N TYR A 235 -4.56 -13.34 8.66
CA TYR A 235 -3.27 -12.79 8.26
C TYR A 235 -3.23 -11.27 8.43
N THR A 236 -2.07 -10.73 8.81
CA THR A 236 -1.90 -9.30 9.12
C THR A 236 -0.96 -8.55 8.18
N SER A 237 -0.15 -9.25 7.38
CA SER A 237 0.92 -8.64 6.56
C SER A 237 0.75 -8.84 5.05
N GLY A 238 -0.45 -9.16 4.57
CA GLY A 238 -0.69 -9.22 3.13
C GLY A 238 -2.16 -9.21 2.76
N THR A 239 -2.41 -9.49 1.48
CA THR A 239 -3.71 -9.21 0.85
C THR A 239 -4.84 -10.06 1.41
N CYS A 240 -5.90 -9.40 1.85
CA CYS A 240 -7.16 -10.04 2.22
C CYS A 240 -7.70 -10.84 1.05
N ALA A 241 -8.25 -12.02 1.34
CA ALA A 241 -8.94 -12.75 0.29
C ALA A 241 -10.23 -12.03 -0.07
N THR A 242 -10.50 -11.92 -1.37
CA THR A 242 -11.86 -11.65 -1.83
C THR A 242 -12.72 -12.85 -1.45
N ILE A 243 -13.65 -12.63 -0.55
CA ILE A 243 -14.65 -13.60 -0.11
C ILE A 243 -15.98 -13.21 -0.74
N THR A 244 -16.75 -14.19 -1.20
CA THR A 244 -18.13 -14.00 -1.65
C THR A 244 -19.07 -14.44 -0.54
N ALA A 245 -19.88 -13.50 -0.04
CA ALA A 245 -21.01 -13.74 0.84
C ALA A 245 -22.28 -13.99 0.01
N THR A 246 -22.91 -15.14 0.21
CA THR A 246 -24.18 -15.49 -0.44
C THR A 246 -25.26 -15.57 0.61
N THR A 247 -26.24 -14.67 0.53
CA THR A 247 -27.38 -14.60 1.47
C THR A 247 -28.26 -15.84 1.37
N SER A 248 -28.81 -16.25 2.51
CA SER A 248 -29.81 -17.30 2.64
C SER A 248 -30.89 -16.87 3.64
N ASP A 249 -32.01 -17.58 3.69
CA ASP A 249 -33.14 -17.24 4.58
C ASP A 249 -32.74 -17.19 6.08
N SER A 250 -31.70 -17.95 6.45
CA SER A 250 -31.18 -18.06 7.82
C SER A 250 -29.86 -17.30 8.07
N GLY A 251 -29.35 -16.52 7.11
CA GLY A 251 -28.08 -15.82 7.25
C GLY A 251 -27.34 -15.63 5.93
N PHE A 252 -26.06 -15.97 5.90
CA PHE A 252 -25.24 -15.99 4.69
C PHE A 252 -24.14 -17.05 4.79
N THR A 253 -23.65 -17.48 3.63
CA THR A 253 -22.50 -18.39 3.50
C THR A 253 -21.31 -17.65 2.90
N LEU A 254 -20.10 -18.11 3.20
CA LEU A 254 -18.86 -17.51 2.68
C LEU A 254 -18.16 -18.48 1.71
N SER A 255 -17.50 -17.94 0.69
CA SER A 255 -16.65 -18.71 -0.23
C SER A 255 -15.46 -17.88 -0.71
N SER A 256 -14.31 -18.54 -0.88
CA SER A 256 -13.07 -17.92 -1.37
C SER A 256 -12.64 -18.55 -2.71
N SER A 257 -11.52 -18.09 -3.25
CA SER A 257 -10.84 -18.75 -4.39
C SER A 257 -10.43 -20.20 -4.12
N LYS A 258 -10.37 -20.64 -2.85
CA LYS A 258 -10.07 -22.03 -2.48
C LYS A 258 -11.33 -22.90 -2.39
N GLY A 259 -12.52 -22.32 -2.31
CA GLY A 259 -13.78 -23.06 -2.23
C GLY A 259 -14.72 -22.51 -1.17
N LYS A 260 -15.74 -23.29 -0.81
CA LYS A 260 -16.70 -22.92 0.24
C LYS A 260 -15.99 -22.82 1.59
N CYS A 261 -16.44 -21.89 2.43
CA CYS A 261 -15.94 -21.73 3.79
C CYS A 261 -16.90 -22.39 4.78
N ALA A 262 -16.36 -23.17 5.71
CA ALA A 262 -17.10 -23.81 6.77
C ALA A 262 -16.28 -23.86 8.06
N ILE A 263 -16.96 -24.03 9.19
CA ILE A 263 -16.33 -24.42 10.46
C ILE A 263 -16.13 -25.94 10.40
N VAL A 264 -14.88 -26.35 10.19
CA VAL A 264 -14.45 -27.75 10.15
C VAL A 264 -13.56 -28.00 11.36
N SER A 265 -13.93 -28.96 12.21
CA SER A 265 -13.19 -29.27 13.45
C SER A 265 -12.93 -28.03 14.32
N ASN A 266 -13.96 -27.18 14.49
CA ASN A 266 -13.92 -25.90 15.21
C ASN A 266 -13.02 -24.81 14.59
N ALA A 267 -12.58 -24.95 13.34
CA ALA A 267 -11.76 -23.95 12.65
C ALA A 267 -12.43 -23.47 11.35
N LEU A 268 -12.35 -22.17 11.09
CA LEU A 268 -12.76 -21.59 9.81
C LEU A 268 -11.83 -22.09 8.70
N THR A 269 -12.38 -22.83 7.75
CA THR A 269 -11.66 -23.45 6.65
C THR A 269 -12.35 -23.16 5.34
N CYS A 270 -11.63 -22.60 4.37
CA CYS A 270 -12.09 -22.42 3.00
C CYS A 270 -11.29 -23.33 2.06
N SER A 271 -11.94 -24.33 1.47
CA SER A 271 -11.27 -25.36 0.66
C SER A 271 -12.22 -25.99 -0.35
N SER A 272 -11.68 -26.58 -1.41
CA SER A 272 -12.43 -27.29 -2.44
C SER A 272 -13.02 -28.60 -1.90
N SER A 273 -12.46 -29.11 -0.80
CA SER A 273 -13.00 -30.24 -0.04
C SER A 273 -14.23 -29.89 0.78
N VAL A 274 -14.56 -28.61 0.97
CA VAL A 274 -15.77 -28.19 1.69
C VAL A 274 -16.97 -28.27 0.75
N THR A 275 -17.81 -29.28 0.96
CA THR A 275 -19.02 -29.51 0.15
C THR A 275 -20.22 -28.70 0.64
N THR A 276 -20.32 -28.50 1.96
CA THR A 276 -21.39 -27.74 2.64
C THR A 276 -20.80 -26.54 3.35
N ALA A 277 -21.20 -25.33 2.95
CA ALA A 277 -20.76 -24.11 3.62
C ALA A 277 -21.47 -23.91 4.96
N THR A 278 -20.78 -23.31 5.93
CA THR A 278 -21.42 -22.90 7.18
C THR A 278 -22.26 -21.63 6.95
N VAL A 279 -23.46 -21.60 7.51
CA VAL A 279 -24.28 -20.39 7.57
C VAL A 279 -23.87 -19.56 8.78
N PHE A 280 -23.54 -18.31 8.54
CA PHE A 280 -23.25 -17.29 9.54
C PHE A 280 -24.40 -16.28 9.60
N THR A 281 -24.52 -15.57 10.71
CA THR A 281 -25.42 -14.41 10.82
C THR A 281 -24.58 -13.14 10.99
N TYR A 282 -25.21 -11.96 10.83
CA TYR A 282 -24.52 -10.67 11.00
C TYR A 282 -25.31 -9.80 11.96
N THR A 283 -24.73 -9.52 13.13
CA THR A 283 -25.40 -8.78 14.20
C THR A 283 -24.42 -7.78 14.81
N GLY A 284 -24.86 -6.53 14.97
CA GLY A 284 -24.04 -5.49 15.61
C GLY A 284 -22.70 -5.26 14.92
N GLY A 285 -22.65 -5.38 13.59
CA GLY A 285 -21.42 -5.20 12.81
C GLY A 285 -20.49 -6.42 12.76
N ASN A 286 -20.85 -7.53 13.41
CA ASN A 286 -20.02 -8.73 13.51
C ASN A 286 -20.64 -9.92 12.80
N ILE A 287 -19.80 -10.74 12.17
CA ILE A 287 -20.12 -12.09 11.75
C ILE A 287 -20.27 -12.95 13.01
N VAL A 288 -21.34 -13.71 13.08
CA VAL A 288 -21.74 -14.52 14.22
C VAL A 288 -21.88 -15.97 13.78
N TYR A 289 -21.26 -16.88 14.53
CA TYR A 289 -21.42 -18.32 14.37
C TYR A 289 -22.19 -18.89 15.58
N GLY A 290 -23.31 -19.56 15.31
CA GLY A 290 -24.25 -19.96 16.35
C GLY A 290 -24.81 -18.71 17.06
N SER A 291 -24.48 -18.54 18.34
CA SER A 291 -24.85 -17.37 19.15
C SER A 291 -23.65 -16.48 19.53
N SER A 292 -22.43 -16.80 19.05
CA SER A 292 -21.21 -16.09 19.41
C SER A 292 -20.69 -15.22 18.28
N LYS A 293 -20.37 -13.96 18.60
CA LYS A 293 -19.60 -13.05 17.73
C LYS A 293 -18.08 -13.21 17.91
N ASP A 294 -17.65 -13.90 18.96
CA ASP A 294 -16.25 -14.06 19.31
C ASP A 294 -15.68 -15.33 18.66
N PHE A 295 -14.55 -15.15 17.99
CA PHE A 295 -13.68 -16.16 17.42
C PHE A 295 -12.32 -16.09 18.12
N TYR A 296 -11.45 -17.06 17.86
CA TYR A 296 -10.20 -17.19 18.61
C TYR A 296 -9.00 -17.58 17.74
N ALA A 297 -7.80 -17.26 18.20
CA ALA A 297 -6.53 -17.67 17.61
C ALA A 297 -5.54 -18.07 18.70
N ASP A 298 -4.56 -18.91 18.37
CA ASP A 298 -3.52 -19.34 19.33
C ASP A 298 -2.54 -18.21 19.69
N ALA A 299 -2.38 -17.21 18.81
CA ALA A 299 -1.65 -15.98 19.05
C ALA A 299 -2.17 -14.84 18.16
N VAL A 300 -1.68 -13.62 18.38
CA VAL A 300 -1.88 -12.50 17.44
C VAL A 300 -1.08 -12.79 16.17
N ALA A 301 -1.73 -12.73 15.00
CA ALA A 301 -1.04 -12.90 13.72
C ALA A 301 -0.01 -11.76 13.52
N ALA A 302 1.22 -12.10 13.16
CA ALA A 302 2.31 -11.14 13.00
C ALA A 302 3.30 -11.60 11.92
N GLY A 303 3.88 -10.64 11.19
CA GLY A 303 4.75 -10.93 10.06
C GLY A 303 4.08 -11.90 9.08
N SER A 304 4.82 -12.86 8.54
CA SER A 304 4.29 -13.87 7.61
C SER A 304 3.49 -15.01 8.25
N THR A 305 3.30 -14.99 9.58
CA THR A 305 2.62 -16.09 10.30
C THR A 305 1.11 -15.91 10.27
N GLN A 306 0.44 -16.80 9.54
CA GLN A 306 -1.02 -16.90 9.57
C GLN A 306 -1.49 -17.64 10.83
N GLN A 307 -2.62 -17.22 11.36
CA GLN A 307 -3.27 -17.85 12.51
C GLN A 307 -4.53 -18.56 12.08
N THR A 308 -4.76 -19.76 12.61
CA THR A 308 -6.04 -20.45 12.43
C THR A 308 -7.11 -19.72 13.24
N VAL A 309 -8.30 -19.56 12.65
CA VAL A 309 -9.44 -18.94 13.30
C VAL A 309 -10.35 -20.01 13.85
N TYR A 310 -10.47 -20.08 15.17
CA TYR A 310 -11.23 -21.07 15.92
C TYR A 310 -12.56 -20.53 16.42
N THR A 311 -13.53 -21.43 16.62
CA THR A 311 -14.81 -21.15 17.30
C THR A 311 -14.82 -21.57 18.77
N THR A 312 -13.70 -22.10 19.27
CA THR A 312 -13.48 -22.45 20.68
C THR A 312 -12.37 -21.59 21.27
N SER A 313 -12.48 -21.30 22.58
CA SER A 313 -11.58 -20.37 23.26
C SER A 313 -10.10 -20.73 23.13
N LYS A 314 -9.27 -19.73 22.78
CA LYS A 314 -7.80 -19.77 22.68
C LYS A 314 -7.19 -18.53 23.33
N ALA A 315 -5.87 -18.36 23.22
CA ALA A 315 -5.13 -17.28 23.86
C ALA A 315 -5.53 -15.87 23.36
N THR A 316 -5.95 -15.75 22.10
CA THR A 316 -6.35 -14.46 21.51
C THR A 316 -7.82 -14.50 21.11
N THR A 317 -8.61 -13.56 21.62
CA THR A 317 -10.00 -13.33 21.16
C THR A 317 -10.00 -12.34 20.01
N ILE A 318 -10.74 -12.66 18.96
CA ILE A 318 -10.94 -11.83 17.79
C ILE A 318 -12.42 -11.76 17.40
N GLN A 319 -12.79 -10.73 16.68
CA GLN A 319 -14.10 -10.57 16.06
C GLN A 319 -13.93 -10.47 14.56
N LEU A 320 -14.92 -10.95 13.82
CA LEU A 320 -14.92 -10.89 12.36
C LEU A 320 -15.98 -9.89 11.92
N THR A 321 -15.61 -8.94 11.08
CA THR A 321 -16.53 -7.97 10.49
C THR A 321 -16.51 -8.10 8.97
N TRP A 322 -17.53 -7.54 8.32
CA TRP A 322 -17.64 -7.58 6.86
C TRP A 322 -17.36 -6.21 6.28
N GLN A 323 -16.50 -6.17 5.26
CA GLN A 323 -16.26 -5.00 4.44
C GLN A 323 -16.66 -5.32 3.01
N GLN A 324 -17.74 -4.71 2.52
CA GLN A 324 -18.19 -4.85 1.15
C GLN A 324 -17.10 -4.36 0.17
N GLN A 325 -16.87 -5.12 -0.91
CA GLN A 325 -16.04 -4.69 -2.05
C GLN A 325 -16.83 -3.75 -2.96
#